data_AF-A0A8R7TC90-F1
#
_entry.id   AF-A0A8R7TC90-F1
#
_cell.length_a   1.000
_cell.length_b   1.000
_cell.length_c   1.000
_cell.angle_alpha   90.00
_cell.angle_beta   90.00
_cell.angle_gamma   90.00
#
_symmetry.space_group_name_H-M   'P 1'
#
loop_
_entity.id
_entity.type
_entity.pdbx_description
1 polymer ?
#
loop_
_entity_poly.entity_id
_entity_poly.type
_entity_poly.pdbx_seq_one_letter_code
_entity_poly.pdbx_strand_id
1 'polypeptide(L)'
;MDAQLLSRLLFLLLSLIIVSGEAATTLVTSLPGFDGALPFHLETGYVTVDEEHDSELFYYFIESEGDPRRDPVILWLTGGDRCSVLSALLFEMGPLRFVIEPYDGAAGTVPRLHYHPYSWTKAASVIFVDSPVGAGFSFSRDPRGYDVGEVSSSLQLKTFLAKWFTEHPDFLSNHFYVGGDSYAGKIVPNVAQKISEDIEAGLKPAINLKGYLVGNPITGEAIDLDSRVPYLHGVGVISDQLYETIMEHCHGERYGNPNPKNVICAQAMDRLKALLEEIYNSQILYKKCNYLSPTPNDKTTHARILQQETGALKHPPPRPQVDCHGYITYLAYVWANNNITRENLGIKEGSMGEWVRCHEKDLPFTHDIESSIKYHRNITSKGYRALVYSGDHDAVVPFLGTQSWVRSLNFSIIDEWRAWHLDGQSAGFTIAYTNNMTFATVKGGGHTAPSYQPERCLAMLRRWISSKPL
;
A
#
# COMPACT_ATOMS: atom_id res chain seq x y z
N MET A 1 44.02 14.53 46.41
CA MET A 1 43.07 14.30 45.30
C MET A 1 42.77 15.64 44.68
N ASP A 2 43.43 15.91 43.55
CA ASP A 2 43.57 17.25 42.98
C ASP A 2 42.27 17.79 42.36
N ALA A 3 41.97 19.04 42.67
CA ALA A 3 40.86 19.82 42.10
C ALA A 3 40.92 19.94 40.57
N GLN A 4 42.07 19.66 39.95
CA GLN A 4 42.23 19.63 38.49
C GLN A 4 41.60 18.40 37.82
N LEU A 5 41.41 17.28 38.55
CA LEU A 5 40.80 16.07 37.99
C LEU A 5 39.27 16.22 37.88
N LEU A 6 38.65 16.90 38.86
CA LEU A 6 37.22 17.19 38.88
C LEU A 6 36.80 18.19 37.78
N SER A 7 37.64 19.19 37.49
CA SER A 7 37.37 20.16 36.41
C SER A 7 37.46 19.52 35.01
N ARG A 8 38.36 18.56 34.80
CA ARG A 8 38.46 17.81 33.53
C ARG A 8 37.33 16.80 33.36
N LEU A 9 36.84 16.18 34.44
CA LEU A 9 35.65 15.32 34.37
C LEU A 9 34.37 16.13 34.07
N LEU A 10 34.24 17.36 34.59
CA LEU A 10 33.07 18.20 34.30
C LEU A 10 33.02 18.66 32.83
N PHE A 11 34.17 18.92 32.19
CA PHE A 11 34.23 19.28 30.77
C PHE A 11 34.03 18.08 29.82
N LEU A 12 34.36 16.86 30.24
CA LEU A 12 34.08 15.62 29.49
C LEU A 12 32.63 15.14 29.64
N LEU A 13 31.92 15.55 30.70
CA LEU A 13 30.49 15.28 30.88
C LEU A 13 29.57 16.30 30.17
N LEU A 14 30.11 17.42 29.69
CA LEU A 14 29.37 18.45 28.96
C LEU A 14 29.47 18.35 27.42
N SER A 15 30.14 17.33 26.88
CA SER A 15 30.34 17.14 25.43
C SER A 15 29.66 15.88 24.85
N LEU A 16 28.80 15.21 25.63
CA LEU A 16 27.87 14.18 25.14
C LEU A 16 26.45 14.74 25.09
N ILE A 17 26.27 15.86 24.38
CA ILE A 17 24.99 16.10 23.72
C ILE A 17 25.03 15.20 22.50
N ILE A 18 24.48 14.00 22.63
CA ILE A 18 24.01 13.26 21.46
C ILE A 18 22.97 14.20 20.86
N VAL A 19 23.35 14.91 19.79
CA VAL A 19 22.39 15.50 18.88
C VAL A 19 21.70 14.29 18.26
N SER A 20 20.64 13.82 18.91
CA SER A 20 19.61 13.06 18.24
C SER A 20 19.20 13.93 17.07
N GLY A 21 19.52 13.49 15.85
CA GLY A 21 19.04 14.14 14.64
C GLY A 21 17.53 14.27 14.79
N GLU A 22 17.08 15.49 15.01
CA GLU A 22 15.67 15.81 15.16
C GLU A 22 14.99 15.36 13.87
N ALA A 23 14.05 14.42 13.96
CA ALA A 23 13.26 14.04 12.80
C ALA A 23 12.57 15.31 12.29
N ALA A 24 12.97 15.78 11.11
CA ALA A 24 12.43 16.99 10.54
C ALA A 24 11.00 16.71 10.04
N THR A 25 10.02 16.94 10.91
CA THR A 25 8.60 16.91 10.56
C THR A 25 8.21 18.21 9.88
N THR A 26 7.39 18.13 8.84
CA THR A 26 6.86 19.26 8.09
C THR A 26 5.35 19.29 8.22
N LEU A 27 4.80 20.34 8.82
CA LEU A 27 3.37 20.59 8.82
C LEU A 27 2.95 21.21 7.47
N VAL A 28 2.18 20.46 6.69
CA VAL A 28 1.72 20.87 5.37
C VAL A 28 0.39 21.59 5.51
N THR A 29 0.39 22.91 5.30
CA THR A 29 -0.83 23.75 5.40
C THR A 29 -1.50 24.01 4.05
N SER A 30 -0.75 23.83 2.96
CA SER A 30 -1.22 23.97 1.58
C SER A 30 -0.46 22.99 0.67
N LEU A 31 -1.12 22.55 -0.40
CA LEU A 31 -0.49 21.72 -1.43
C LEU A 31 -0.70 22.33 -2.82
N PRO A 32 0.30 22.29 -3.71
CA PRO A 32 0.12 22.71 -5.09
C PRO A 32 -1.04 21.97 -5.75
N GLY A 33 -1.90 22.72 -6.45
CA GLY A 33 -3.08 22.20 -7.11
C GLY A 33 -4.33 22.09 -6.23
N PHE A 34 -4.21 22.23 -4.90
CA PHE A 34 -5.36 22.32 -4.00
C PHE A 34 -5.74 23.79 -3.76
N ASP A 35 -7.02 24.12 -3.91
CA ASP A 35 -7.50 25.49 -3.73
C ASP A 35 -7.64 25.84 -2.23
N GLY A 36 -6.73 26.68 -1.72
CA GLY A 36 -6.76 27.17 -0.34
C GLY A 36 -5.99 26.30 0.66
N ALA A 37 -6.27 26.51 1.95
CA ALA A 37 -5.67 25.73 3.03
C ALA A 37 -6.28 24.32 3.10
N LEU A 38 -5.47 23.34 3.49
CA LEU A 38 -5.97 21.97 3.69
C LEU A 38 -7.02 21.94 4.82
N PRO A 39 -8.18 21.28 4.62
CA PRO A 39 -9.22 21.20 5.64
C PRO A 39 -8.96 20.11 6.69
N PHE A 40 -7.77 19.53 6.71
CA PHE A 40 -7.32 18.47 7.62
C PHE A 40 -5.85 18.69 7.98
N HIS A 41 -5.41 18.12 9.10
CA HIS A 41 -4.01 18.13 9.50
C HIS A 41 -3.21 17.13 8.66
N LEU A 42 -2.17 17.61 7.96
CA LEU A 42 -1.22 16.77 7.24
C LEU A 42 0.19 17.10 7.72
N GLU A 43 0.86 16.09 8.23
CA GLU A 43 2.27 16.11 8.57
C GLU A 43 3.02 15.18 7.62
N THR A 44 4.22 15.58 7.22
CA THR A 44 5.15 14.71 6.49
C THR A 44 6.50 14.69 7.18
N GLY A 45 7.29 13.64 6.96
CA GLY A 45 8.61 13.58 7.57
C GLY A 45 9.40 12.36 7.17
N TYR A 46 10.60 12.29 7.71
CA TYR A 46 11.51 11.16 7.55
C TYR A 46 11.83 10.54 8.90
N VAL A 47 11.91 9.21 8.92
CA VAL A 47 12.40 8.46 10.09
C VAL A 47 13.55 7.58 9.64
N THR A 48 14.72 7.75 10.24
CA THR A 48 15.88 6.88 10.01
C THR A 48 15.60 5.49 10.53
N VAL A 49 15.67 4.48 9.67
CA VAL A 49 15.42 3.07 9.99
C VAL A 49 16.68 2.20 9.94
N ASP A 50 17.75 2.73 9.34
CA ASP A 50 19.08 2.13 9.32
C ASP A 50 20.13 3.24 9.44
N GLU A 51 20.80 3.30 10.60
CA GLU A 51 21.84 4.30 10.89
C GLU A 51 23.15 4.00 10.14
N GLU A 52 23.42 2.72 9.81
CA GLU A 52 24.68 2.33 9.14
C GLU A 52 24.72 2.84 7.70
N HIS A 53 23.58 2.79 7.02
CA HIS A 53 23.44 3.16 5.62
C HIS A 53 22.80 4.54 5.41
N ASP A 54 22.46 5.24 6.50
CA ASP A 54 21.66 6.47 6.50
C ASP A 54 20.40 6.30 5.64
N SER A 55 19.63 5.27 5.97
CA SER A 55 18.38 4.95 5.28
C SER A 55 17.17 5.44 6.05
N GLU A 56 16.30 6.16 5.36
CA GLU A 56 15.14 6.84 5.93
C GLU A 56 13.87 6.48 5.19
N LEU A 57 12.79 6.21 5.94
CA LEU A 57 11.45 6.09 5.39
C LEU A 57 10.73 7.43 5.44
N PHE A 58 10.14 7.83 4.33
CA PHE A 58 9.24 8.97 4.23
C PHE A 58 7.81 8.57 4.58
N TYR A 59 7.08 9.47 5.25
CA TYR A 59 5.68 9.26 5.57
C TYR A 59 4.82 10.50 5.36
N TYR A 60 3.52 10.24 5.19
CA TYR A 60 2.45 11.22 5.31
C TYR A 60 1.56 10.79 6.48
N PHE A 61 1.38 11.64 7.47
CA PHE A 61 0.48 11.43 8.58
C PHE A 61 -0.70 12.39 8.48
N ILE A 62 -1.92 11.83 8.42
CA ILE A 62 -3.15 12.62 8.42
C ILE A 62 -3.95 12.25 9.66
N GLU A 63 -4.23 13.25 10.49
CA GLU A 63 -5.05 13.04 11.68
C GLU A 63 -6.51 12.70 11.31
N SER A 64 -7.19 11.97 12.20
CA SER A 64 -8.62 11.76 12.09
C SER A 64 -9.35 13.09 12.02
N GLU A 65 -10.24 13.23 11.04
CA GLU A 65 -11.17 14.35 10.92
C GLU A 65 -12.34 14.25 11.93
N GLY A 66 -12.38 13.18 12.72
CA GLY A 66 -13.28 12.98 13.87
C GLY A 66 -12.67 13.53 15.16
N ASP A 67 -12.32 12.64 16.09
CA ASP A 67 -11.58 12.98 17.31
C ASP A 67 -10.21 12.28 17.29
N PRO A 68 -9.14 12.94 16.81
CA PRO A 68 -7.83 12.29 16.64
C PRO A 68 -7.20 11.81 17.96
N ARG A 69 -7.69 12.29 19.12
CA ARG A 69 -7.23 11.81 20.43
C ARG A 69 -7.87 10.49 20.86
N ARG A 70 -8.92 10.04 20.17
CA ARG A 70 -9.69 8.83 20.52
C ARG A 70 -9.78 7.85 19.36
N ASP A 71 -9.87 8.37 18.15
CA ASP A 71 -10.00 7.57 16.95
C ASP A 71 -8.73 6.73 16.72
N PRO A 72 -8.84 5.54 16.11
CA PRO A 72 -7.68 4.68 15.89
C PRO A 72 -6.59 5.34 15.04
N VAL A 73 -5.37 4.81 15.17
CA VAL A 73 -4.26 5.09 14.26
C VAL A 73 -4.05 3.85 13.39
N ILE A 74 -3.92 4.07 12.07
CA ILE A 74 -3.69 3.00 11.10
C ILE A 74 -2.38 3.29 10.36
N LEU A 75 -1.41 2.37 10.43
CA LEU A 75 -0.32 2.32 9.45
C LEU A 75 -0.88 1.76 8.14
N TRP A 76 -0.70 2.42 7.00
CA TRP A 76 -1.10 1.89 5.69
C TRP A 76 0.10 1.64 4.77
N LEU A 77 0.09 0.50 4.09
CA LEU A 77 1.11 0.06 3.14
C LEU A 77 0.46 -0.34 1.81
N THR A 78 0.85 0.30 0.71
CA THR A 78 0.46 -0.13 -0.64
C THR A 78 1.29 -1.36 -1.04
N GLY A 79 0.69 -2.31 -1.76
CA GLY A 79 1.40 -3.47 -2.29
C GLY A 79 2.26 -3.19 -3.53
N GLY A 80 2.74 -4.24 -4.19
CA GLY A 80 3.91 -4.19 -5.07
C GLY A 80 5.20 -4.06 -4.26
N ASP A 81 6.28 -4.67 -4.72
CA ASP A 81 7.59 -4.39 -4.14
C ASP A 81 7.98 -2.95 -4.50
N ARG A 82 8.14 -2.09 -3.47
CA ARG A 82 8.58 -0.70 -3.62
C ARG A 82 7.63 0.20 -4.43
N CYS A 83 6.33 -0.02 -4.32
CA CYS A 83 5.37 0.99 -4.75
C CYS A 83 5.17 2.06 -3.68
N SER A 84 5.00 3.31 -4.12
CA SER A 84 4.75 4.44 -3.24
C SER A 84 3.32 4.40 -2.68
N VAL A 85 3.25 4.61 -1.37
CA VAL A 85 2.00 4.72 -0.60
C VAL A 85 1.20 5.98 -0.96
N LEU A 86 1.80 6.93 -1.67
CA LEU A 86 1.10 8.08 -2.23
C LEU A 86 -0.08 7.64 -3.10
N SER A 87 -0.02 6.43 -3.66
CA SER A 87 -1.15 5.79 -4.34
C SER A 87 -2.36 5.62 -3.42
N ALA A 88 -2.16 5.09 -2.20
CA ALA A 88 -3.23 4.94 -1.23
C ALA A 88 -3.82 6.29 -0.81
N LEU A 89 -2.97 7.30 -0.61
CA LEU A 89 -3.39 8.64 -0.24
C LEU A 89 -4.22 9.29 -1.36
N LEU A 90 -3.73 9.29 -2.60
CA LEU A 90 -4.34 10.06 -3.70
C LEU A 90 -5.39 9.29 -4.50
N PHE A 91 -5.36 7.96 -4.53
CA PHE A 91 -6.25 7.15 -5.39
C PHE A 91 -7.26 6.33 -4.60
N GLU A 92 -6.92 5.94 -3.38
CA GLU A 92 -7.65 4.89 -2.65
C GLU A 92 -8.46 5.46 -1.49
N MET A 93 -7.79 5.97 -0.45
CA MET A 93 -8.43 6.20 0.84
C MET A 93 -8.03 7.48 1.56
N GLY A 94 -7.13 8.29 1.00
CA GLY A 94 -6.85 9.61 1.56
C GLY A 94 -7.93 10.66 1.23
N PRO A 95 -7.80 11.86 1.83
CA PRO A 95 -8.75 12.97 1.68
C PRO A 95 -8.51 13.83 0.44
N LEU A 96 -7.61 13.41 -0.46
CA LEU A 96 -7.26 14.13 -1.68
C LEU A 96 -7.48 13.26 -2.91
N ARG A 97 -7.94 13.89 -3.99
CA ARG A 97 -8.10 13.30 -5.32
C ARG A 97 -7.67 14.28 -6.39
N PHE A 98 -7.13 13.77 -7.48
CA PHE A 98 -6.92 14.59 -8.67
C PHE A 98 -8.26 14.97 -9.31
N VAL A 99 -8.36 16.20 -9.78
CA VAL A 99 -9.39 16.58 -10.74
C VAL A 99 -9.03 15.94 -12.09
N ILE A 100 -9.93 15.12 -12.63
CA ILE A 100 -9.69 14.41 -13.90
C ILE A 100 -10.08 15.32 -15.06
N GLU A 101 -9.10 16.04 -15.57
CA GLU A 101 -9.24 16.96 -16.72
C GLU A 101 -8.02 16.86 -17.64
N PRO A 102 -8.12 17.26 -18.91
CA PRO A 102 -6.97 17.28 -19.82
C PRO A 102 -5.85 18.19 -19.28
N TYR A 103 -4.75 17.56 -18.89
CA TYR A 103 -3.53 18.21 -18.42
C TYR A 103 -2.39 17.94 -19.41
N ASP A 104 -1.78 19.01 -19.93
CA ASP A 104 -0.77 18.98 -21.00
C ASP A 104 0.68 18.91 -20.49
N GLY A 105 0.90 19.04 -19.18
CA GLY A 105 2.23 19.00 -18.60
C GLY A 105 3.03 20.28 -18.78
N ALA A 106 2.37 21.40 -19.11
CA ALA A 106 3.04 22.68 -19.30
C ALA A 106 3.94 23.05 -18.10
N ALA A 107 5.16 23.49 -18.37
CA ALA A 107 6.14 23.85 -17.36
C ALA A 107 5.58 24.89 -16.37
N GLY A 108 5.77 24.64 -15.07
CA GLY A 108 5.27 25.52 -14.00
C GLY A 108 3.79 25.34 -13.65
N THR A 109 3.07 24.46 -14.33
CA THR A 109 1.71 24.04 -13.93
C THR A 109 1.77 22.78 -13.06
N VAL A 110 0.70 22.53 -12.30
CA VAL A 110 0.54 21.33 -11.46
C VAL A 110 -0.86 20.76 -11.65
N PRO A 111 -1.03 19.43 -11.61
CA PRO A 111 -2.35 18.81 -11.60
C PRO A 111 -3.17 19.31 -10.41
N ARG A 112 -4.45 19.59 -10.66
CA ARG A 112 -5.38 20.05 -9.63
C ARG A 112 -5.82 18.93 -8.69
N LEU A 113 -6.00 19.28 -7.43
CA LEU A 113 -6.48 18.43 -6.36
C LEU A 113 -7.81 18.97 -5.82
N HIS A 114 -8.67 18.06 -5.38
CA HIS A 114 -9.89 18.38 -4.64
C HIS A 114 -10.04 17.45 -3.44
N TYR A 115 -10.88 17.87 -2.49
CA TYR A 115 -11.18 17.12 -1.28
C TYR A 115 -12.04 15.88 -1.57
N HIS A 116 -11.69 14.75 -0.97
CA HIS A 116 -12.39 13.48 -1.12
C HIS A 116 -13.18 13.13 0.15
N PRO A 117 -14.54 13.12 0.11
CA PRO A 117 -15.37 12.97 1.30
C PRO A 117 -15.43 11.56 1.88
N TYR A 118 -15.00 10.54 1.12
CA TYR A 118 -15.02 9.14 1.52
C TYR A 118 -13.64 8.63 1.95
N SER A 119 -12.81 9.52 2.46
CA SER A 119 -11.50 9.20 3.04
C SER A 119 -11.62 8.35 4.30
N TRP A 120 -10.67 7.46 4.52
CA TRP A 120 -10.54 6.71 5.78
C TRP A 120 -10.13 7.61 6.96
N THR A 121 -9.57 8.79 6.67
CA THR A 121 -9.29 9.84 7.66
C THR A 121 -10.56 10.37 8.33
N LYS A 122 -11.74 10.07 7.78
CA LYS A 122 -13.04 10.31 8.44
C LYS A 122 -13.36 9.38 9.61
N ALA A 123 -12.47 8.44 9.94
CA ALA A 123 -12.69 7.42 10.96
C ALA A 123 -11.45 7.04 11.77
N ALA A 124 -10.25 7.45 11.33
CA ALA A 124 -8.98 7.11 11.95
C ALA A 124 -7.91 8.12 11.53
N SER A 125 -6.89 8.32 12.35
CA SER A 125 -5.64 8.91 11.88
C SER A 125 -4.88 7.86 11.07
N VAL A 126 -4.25 8.24 9.95
CA VAL A 126 -3.58 7.30 9.05
C VAL A 126 -2.14 7.73 8.80
N ILE A 127 -1.20 6.82 9.03
CA ILE A 127 0.21 6.96 8.69
C ILE A 127 0.45 6.20 7.38
N PHE A 128 0.60 6.92 6.29
CA PHE A 128 0.97 6.37 4.98
C PHE A 128 2.49 6.37 4.88
N VAL A 129 3.13 5.19 4.84
CA VAL A 129 4.60 5.07 4.80
C VAL A 129 5.06 4.54 3.45
N ASP A 130 5.96 5.27 2.80
CA ASP A 130 6.67 4.80 1.62
C ASP A 130 7.67 3.72 2.08
N SER A 131 7.32 2.45 1.89
CA SER A 131 8.11 1.32 2.38
C SER A 131 8.27 0.25 1.30
N PRO A 132 9.45 -0.39 1.19
CA PRO A 132 10.68 -0.19 1.98
C PRO A 132 11.49 1.05 1.55
N VAL A 133 12.68 1.22 2.14
CA VAL A 133 13.70 2.20 1.68
C VAL A 133 13.85 2.13 0.16
N GLY A 134 13.64 3.21 -0.59
CA GLY A 134 13.63 3.25 -2.05
C GLY A 134 12.23 3.23 -2.68
N ALA A 135 11.16 2.98 -1.91
CA ALA A 135 9.79 3.22 -2.37
C ALA A 135 9.48 4.72 -2.29
N GLY A 136 8.77 5.27 -3.27
CA GLY A 136 8.31 6.65 -3.25
C GLY A 136 9.40 7.63 -2.82
N PHE A 137 9.18 8.39 -1.75
CA PHE A 137 10.16 9.36 -1.26
C PHE A 137 11.21 8.84 -0.27
N SER A 138 11.18 7.55 0.06
CA SER A 138 12.13 6.90 0.97
C SER A 138 13.45 6.60 0.27
N PHE A 139 14.56 6.78 0.96
CA PHE A 139 15.89 6.70 0.33
C PHE A 139 16.97 6.18 1.29
N SER A 140 18.13 5.87 0.72
CA SER A 140 19.36 5.59 1.45
C SER A 140 20.50 6.38 0.81
N ARG A 141 21.40 6.96 1.64
CA ARG A 141 22.62 7.61 1.11
C ARG A 141 23.69 6.62 0.73
N ASP A 142 23.70 5.45 1.34
CA ASP A 142 24.52 4.32 0.91
C ASP A 142 23.72 3.41 -0.04
N PRO A 143 24.23 3.12 -1.26
CA PRO A 143 23.61 2.15 -2.17
C PRO A 143 23.31 0.78 -1.56
N ARG A 144 24.05 0.35 -0.54
CA ARG A 144 23.83 -0.92 0.17
C ARG A 144 22.54 -0.92 1.00
N GLY A 145 22.08 0.24 1.47
CA GLY A 145 20.81 0.36 2.19
C GLY A 145 19.56 0.11 1.33
N TYR A 146 19.72 0.02 0.01
CA TYR A 146 18.65 -0.45 -0.88
C TYR A 146 18.55 -1.98 -0.95
N ASP A 147 19.49 -2.75 -0.41
CA ASP A 147 19.36 -4.22 -0.36
C ASP A 147 18.44 -4.64 0.79
N VAL A 148 17.16 -4.78 0.46
CA VAL A 148 16.09 -5.12 1.42
C VAL A 148 15.27 -6.31 0.92
N GLY A 149 14.43 -6.86 1.79
CA GLY A 149 13.49 -7.92 1.49
C GLY A 149 12.24 -7.82 2.34
N GLU A 150 11.39 -8.83 2.32
CA GLU A 150 10.12 -8.83 3.04
C GLU A 150 10.33 -8.83 4.56
N VAL A 151 11.33 -9.58 5.05
CA VAL A 151 11.68 -9.59 6.47
C VAL A 151 12.36 -8.28 6.88
N SER A 152 13.38 -7.81 6.15
CA SER A 152 14.09 -6.60 6.54
C SER A 152 13.24 -5.33 6.42
N SER A 153 12.34 -5.25 5.43
CA SER A 153 11.34 -4.18 5.33
C SER A 153 10.38 -4.17 6.53
N SER A 154 9.93 -5.35 6.99
CA SER A 154 9.12 -5.46 8.20
C SER A 154 9.86 -4.97 9.45
N LEU A 155 11.19 -5.19 9.52
CA LEU A 155 12.04 -4.66 10.59
C LEU A 155 12.24 -3.14 10.49
N GLN A 156 12.42 -2.60 9.28
CA GLN A 156 12.46 -1.15 9.05
C GLN A 156 11.16 -0.49 9.54
N LEU A 157 10.00 -1.07 9.23
CA LEU A 157 8.69 -0.58 9.69
C LEU A 157 8.52 -0.68 11.20
N LYS A 158 9.05 -1.72 11.85
CA LYS A 158 9.09 -1.82 13.31
C LYS A 158 9.93 -0.67 13.91
N THR A 159 11.13 -0.43 13.40
CA THR A 159 11.98 0.68 13.84
C THR A 159 11.31 2.03 13.61
N PHE A 160 10.69 2.21 12.43
CA PHE A 160 9.90 3.39 12.09
C PHE A 160 8.83 3.66 13.14
N LEU A 161 7.99 2.66 13.45
CA LEU A 161 6.88 2.84 14.40
C LEU A 161 7.38 3.12 15.82
N ALA A 162 8.45 2.46 16.26
CA ALA A 162 9.02 2.72 17.58
C ALA A 162 9.51 4.17 17.72
N LYS A 163 10.20 4.70 16.70
CA LYS A 163 10.66 6.10 16.67
C LYS A 163 9.48 7.07 16.53
N TRP A 164 8.57 6.82 15.58
CA TRP A 164 7.41 7.67 15.35
C TRP A 164 6.53 7.81 16.60
N PHE A 165 6.20 6.71 17.29
CA PHE A 165 5.42 6.77 18.54
C PHE A 165 6.18 7.38 19.73
N THR A 166 7.52 7.41 19.68
CA THR A 166 8.32 8.12 20.69
C THR A 166 8.19 9.64 20.50
N GLU A 167 8.15 10.10 19.25
CA GLU A 167 7.97 11.52 18.89
C GLU A 167 6.50 11.96 18.97
N HIS A 168 5.57 11.01 18.86
CA HIS A 168 4.12 11.23 18.88
C HIS A 168 3.45 10.54 20.08
N PRO A 169 3.84 10.85 21.32
CA PRO A 169 3.39 10.12 22.51
C PRO A 169 1.88 10.24 22.75
N ASP A 170 1.23 11.29 22.26
CA ASP A 170 -0.21 11.51 22.39
C ASP A 170 -1.03 10.40 21.72
N PHE A 171 -0.48 9.75 20.69
CA PHE A 171 -1.13 8.65 19.96
C PHE A 171 -0.91 7.27 20.59
N LEU A 172 -0.09 7.14 21.64
CA LEU A 172 0.18 5.85 22.29
C LEU A 172 -1.07 5.19 22.90
N SER A 173 -2.04 6.01 23.30
CA SER A 173 -3.29 5.53 23.90
C SER A 173 -4.30 5.06 22.84
N ASN A 174 -4.20 5.54 21.60
CA ASN A 174 -5.11 5.21 20.52
C ASN A 174 -5.01 3.73 20.14
N HIS A 175 -6.12 3.15 19.71
CA HIS A 175 -6.07 1.81 19.12
C HIS A 175 -5.22 1.83 17.86
N PHE A 176 -4.22 0.96 17.76
CA PHE A 176 -3.35 0.89 16.59
C PHE A 176 -3.66 -0.33 15.72
N TYR A 177 -3.67 -0.12 14.40
CA TYR A 177 -3.84 -1.16 13.40
C TYR A 177 -2.77 -1.07 12.31
N VAL A 178 -2.37 -2.21 11.77
CA VAL A 178 -1.52 -2.29 10.56
C VAL A 178 -2.40 -2.66 9.37
N GLY A 179 -2.35 -1.87 8.31
CA GLY A 179 -3.18 -1.99 7.13
C GLY A 179 -2.36 -2.06 5.85
N GLY A 180 -2.91 -2.70 4.82
CA GLY A 180 -2.35 -2.62 3.48
C GLY A 180 -3.13 -3.44 2.46
N ASP A 181 -2.70 -3.38 1.20
CA ASP A 181 -3.33 -4.10 0.09
C ASP A 181 -2.32 -4.88 -0.76
N SER A 182 -2.83 -5.83 -1.55
CA SER A 182 -2.04 -6.55 -2.55
C SER A 182 -0.82 -7.27 -1.93
N TYR A 183 0.40 -6.98 -2.39
CA TYR A 183 1.64 -7.54 -1.86
C TYR A 183 1.86 -7.24 -0.36
N ALA A 184 1.26 -6.18 0.18
CA ALA A 184 1.31 -5.89 1.61
C ALA A 184 0.64 -7.00 2.45
N GLY A 185 -0.15 -7.89 1.84
CA GLY A 185 -0.65 -9.13 2.46
C GLY A 185 0.46 -10.04 3.01
N LYS A 186 1.71 -9.89 2.55
CA LYS A 186 2.88 -10.59 3.12
C LYS A 186 3.52 -9.83 4.27
N ILE A 187 3.55 -8.49 4.17
CA ILE A 187 4.26 -7.58 5.08
C ILE A 187 3.42 -7.27 6.33
N VAL A 188 2.15 -6.89 6.15
CA VAL A 188 1.23 -6.48 7.22
C VAL A 188 1.16 -7.49 8.39
N PRO A 189 0.89 -8.79 8.16
CA PRO A 189 0.83 -9.74 9.27
C PRO A 189 2.19 -9.99 9.93
N ASN A 190 3.31 -9.83 9.19
CA ASN A 190 4.65 -9.91 9.76
C ASN A 190 4.96 -8.72 10.67
N VAL A 191 4.66 -7.50 10.22
CA VAL A 191 4.80 -6.27 11.03
C VAL A 191 3.95 -6.35 12.29
N ALA A 192 2.68 -6.76 12.17
CA ALA A 192 1.82 -6.97 13.33
C ALA A 192 2.42 -8.00 14.31
N GLN A 193 3.03 -9.08 13.81
CA GLN A 193 3.74 -10.05 14.64
C GLN A 193 4.94 -9.45 15.35
N LYS A 194 5.78 -8.67 14.66
CA LYS A 194 6.94 -8.02 15.26
C LYS A 194 6.55 -7.05 16.38
N ILE A 195 5.49 -6.28 16.19
CA ILE A 195 4.95 -5.39 17.24
C ILE A 195 4.42 -6.21 18.42
N SER A 196 3.69 -7.31 18.17
CA SER A 196 3.21 -8.18 19.24
C SER A 196 4.36 -8.82 20.05
N GLU A 197 5.45 -9.21 19.39
CA GLU A 197 6.65 -9.75 20.05
C GLU A 197 7.30 -8.70 20.97
N ASP A 198 7.34 -7.43 20.53
CA ASP A 198 7.87 -6.32 21.33
C ASP A 198 7.02 -6.01 22.57
N ILE A 199 5.69 -6.06 22.42
CA ILE A 199 4.75 -5.90 23.53
C ILE A 199 4.96 -6.99 24.58
N GLU A 200 5.10 -8.25 24.15
CA GLU A 200 5.35 -9.39 25.05
C GLU A 200 6.72 -9.31 25.74
N ALA A 201 7.72 -8.80 25.04
CA ALA A 201 9.05 -8.54 25.60
C ALA A 201 9.10 -7.29 26.51
N GLY A 202 8.01 -6.53 26.62
CA GLY A 202 7.94 -5.32 27.45
C GLY A 202 8.73 -4.13 26.90
N LEU A 203 9.03 -4.11 25.60
CA LEU A 203 9.75 -3.01 24.96
C LEU A 203 8.91 -1.74 24.92
N LYS A 204 9.59 -0.59 24.83
CA LYS A 204 8.97 0.75 24.77
C LYS A 204 9.34 1.46 23.46
N PRO A 205 8.43 2.28 22.90
CA PRO A 205 7.06 2.54 23.37
C PRO A 205 6.14 1.32 23.22
N ALA A 206 5.21 1.14 24.16
CA ALA A 206 4.26 0.04 24.11
C ALA A 206 3.08 0.43 23.21
N ILE A 207 3.14 0.04 21.93
CA ILE A 207 2.10 0.30 20.94
C ILE A 207 0.81 -0.43 21.32
N ASN A 208 -0.32 0.27 21.32
CA ASN A 208 -1.63 -0.30 21.64
C ASN A 208 -2.25 -1.06 20.45
N LEU A 209 -1.54 -2.08 19.96
CA LEU A 209 -1.95 -2.90 18.81
C LEU A 209 -3.29 -3.60 19.10
N LYS A 210 -4.28 -3.43 18.22
CA LYS A 210 -5.59 -4.10 18.31
C LYS A 210 -5.85 -5.10 17.19
N GLY A 211 -5.13 -5.00 16.09
CA GLY A 211 -5.34 -5.87 14.95
C GLY A 211 -4.66 -5.38 13.68
N TYR A 212 -5.06 -5.98 12.57
CA TYR A 212 -4.59 -5.61 11.25
C TYR A 212 -5.71 -5.79 10.21
N LEU A 213 -5.51 -5.21 9.04
CA LEU A 213 -6.44 -5.33 7.93
C LEU A 213 -5.69 -5.45 6.60
N VAL A 214 -6.20 -6.30 5.70
CA VAL A 214 -5.58 -6.54 4.40
C VAL A 214 -6.62 -6.60 3.28
N GLY A 215 -6.37 -5.84 2.20
CA GLY A 215 -7.21 -5.75 1.00
C GLY A 215 -6.63 -6.51 -0.19
N ASN A 216 -7.41 -7.40 -0.81
CA ASN A 216 -6.99 -8.25 -1.93
C ASN A 216 -5.57 -8.85 -1.73
N PRO A 217 -5.29 -9.47 -0.57
CA PRO A 217 -3.92 -9.78 -0.16
C PRO A 217 -3.32 -10.94 -0.95
N ILE A 218 -2.07 -10.75 -1.39
CA ILE A 218 -1.17 -11.85 -1.74
C ILE A 218 -0.60 -12.42 -0.43
N THR A 219 -0.66 -13.75 -0.27
CA THR A 219 -0.02 -14.45 0.84
C THR A 219 1.27 -15.15 0.46
N GLY A 220 1.53 -15.32 -0.84
CA GLY A 220 2.66 -16.09 -1.37
C GLY A 220 2.30 -17.54 -1.70
N GLU A 221 1.04 -17.92 -1.50
CA GLU A 221 0.53 -19.24 -1.83
C GLU A 221 0.18 -19.32 -3.31
N ALA A 222 0.23 -20.51 -3.89
CA ALA A 222 -0.20 -20.71 -5.28
C ALA A 222 -1.67 -20.29 -5.48
N ILE A 223 -2.53 -20.49 -4.47
CA ILE A 223 -3.96 -20.19 -4.55
C ILE A 223 -4.30 -18.71 -4.80
N ASP A 224 -3.38 -17.79 -4.46
CA ASP A 224 -3.53 -16.36 -4.75
C ASP A 224 -3.70 -16.11 -6.26
N LEU A 225 -2.98 -16.89 -7.08
CA LEU A 225 -2.96 -16.77 -8.53
C LEU A 225 -3.76 -17.87 -9.23
N ASP A 226 -3.72 -19.11 -8.72
CA ASP A 226 -4.43 -20.24 -9.31
C ASP A 226 -5.95 -20.00 -9.32
N SER A 227 -6.46 -19.24 -8.34
CA SER A 227 -7.87 -18.86 -8.26
C SER A 227 -8.35 -17.95 -9.41
N ARG A 228 -7.44 -17.39 -10.23
CA ARG A 228 -7.79 -16.64 -11.44
C ARG A 228 -8.57 -17.49 -12.43
N VAL A 229 -8.22 -18.76 -12.60
CA VAL A 229 -8.88 -19.65 -13.56
C VAL A 229 -10.38 -19.83 -13.23
N PRO A 230 -10.79 -20.31 -12.03
CA PRO A 230 -12.20 -20.41 -11.69
C PRO A 230 -12.90 -19.05 -11.59
N TYR A 231 -12.19 -17.99 -11.20
CA TYR A 231 -12.78 -16.65 -11.17
C TYR A 231 -13.14 -16.14 -12.57
N LEU A 232 -12.20 -16.20 -13.52
CA LEU A 232 -12.39 -15.74 -14.89
C LEU A 232 -13.45 -16.56 -15.62
N HIS A 233 -13.59 -17.83 -15.28
CA HIS A 233 -14.68 -18.68 -15.75
C HIS A 233 -16.02 -18.18 -15.20
N GLY A 234 -16.12 -17.98 -13.89
CA GLY A 234 -17.35 -17.52 -13.23
C GLY A 234 -17.84 -16.13 -13.68
N VAL A 235 -16.95 -15.27 -14.18
CA VAL A 235 -17.28 -13.93 -14.70
C VAL A 235 -17.33 -13.87 -16.23
N GLY A 236 -17.24 -15.01 -16.92
CA GLY A 236 -17.45 -15.12 -18.36
C GLY A 236 -16.31 -14.62 -19.24
N VAL A 237 -15.10 -14.45 -18.70
CA VAL A 237 -13.90 -14.08 -19.48
C VAL A 237 -13.34 -15.27 -20.25
N ILE A 238 -13.43 -16.48 -19.68
CA ILE A 238 -12.96 -17.72 -20.33
C ILE A 238 -14.12 -18.71 -20.51
N SER A 239 -14.03 -19.54 -21.56
CA SER A 239 -15.05 -20.55 -21.87
C SER A 239 -14.91 -21.81 -21.03
N ASP A 240 -15.98 -22.61 -20.97
CA ASP A 240 -16.01 -23.92 -20.30
C ASP A 240 -14.87 -24.82 -20.79
N GLN A 241 -14.63 -24.89 -22.11
CA GLN A 241 -13.60 -25.75 -22.68
C GLN A 241 -12.20 -25.33 -22.23
N LEU A 242 -11.93 -24.01 -22.15
CA LEU A 242 -10.63 -23.53 -21.67
C LEU A 242 -10.46 -23.81 -20.18
N TYR A 243 -11.51 -23.55 -19.39
CA TYR A 243 -11.54 -23.86 -17.97
C TYR A 243 -11.26 -25.36 -17.73
N GLU A 244 -12.02 -26.26 -18.34
CA GLU A 244 -11.86 -27.72 -18.20
C GLU A 244 -10.45 -28.18 -18.64
N THR A 245 -9.95 -27.67 -19.77
CA THR A 245 -8.60 -27.99 -20.27
C THR A 245 -7.52 -27.61 -19.25
N ILE A 246 -7.61 -26.40 -18.67
CA ILE A 246 -6.65 -25.96 -17.66
C ILE A 246 -6.77 -26.82 -16.40
N MET A 247 -8.00 -27.04 -15.93
CA MET A 247 -8.25 -27.82 -14.73
C MET A 247 -7.74 -29.25 -14.87
N GLU A 248 -7.87 -29.89 -16.03
CA GLU A 248 -7.42 -31.27 -16.27
C GLU A 248 -5.90 -31.39 -16.51
N HIS A 249 -5.30 -30.47 -17.27
CA HIS A 249 -3.95 -30.64 -17.78
C HIS A 249 -2.86 -29.84 -17.05
N CYS A 250 -3.24 -28.86 -16.21
CA CYS A 250 -2.30 -28.00 -15.48
C CYS A 250 -2.11 -28.39 -14.00
N HIS A 251 -2.56 -29.57 -13.56
CA HIS A 251 -2.39 -30.00 -12.18
C HIS A 251 -0.91 -30.02 -11.74
N GLY A 252 -0.61 -29.33 -10.63
CA GLY A 252 0.74 -29.24 -10.08
C GLY A 252 1.68 -28.27 -10.81
N GLU A 253 1.21 -27.61 -11.87
CA GLU A 253 1.89 -26.47 -12.49
C GLU A 253 1.56 -25.21 -11.69
N ARG A 254 2.58 -24.40 -11.40
CA ARG A 254 2.37 -23.10 -10.77
C ARG A 254 1.79 -22.13 -11.79
N TYR A 255 0.74 -21.38 -11.43
CA TYR A 255 0.25 -20.29 -12.26
C TYR A 255 1.38 -19.30 -12.59
N GLY A 256 1.52 -18.96 -13.87
CA GLY A 256 2.59 -18.07 -14.35
C GLY A 256 3.95 -18.75 -14.53
N ASN A 257 4.04 -20.09 -14.45
CA ASN A 257 5.24 -20.82 -14.87
C ASN A 257 5.55 -20.49 -16.35
N PRO A 258 6.73 -19.91 -16.68
CA PRO A 258 7.07 -19.56 -18.05
C PRO A 258 7.35 -20.79 -18.93
N ASN A 259 7.61 -21.95 -18.33
CA ASN A 259 7.91 -23.20 -19.04
C ASN A 259 7.09 -24.37 -18.45
N PRO A 260 5.77 -24.44 -18.72
CA PRO A 260 4.96 -25.58 -18.31
C PRO A 260 5.47 -26.87 -18.96
N LYS A 261 5.53 -27.97 -18.22
CA LYS A 261 6.03 -29.26 -18.74
C LYS A 261 5.04 -29.90 -19.71
N ASN A 262 3.75 -29.66 -19.50
CA ASN A 262 2.67 -30.18 -20.33
C ASN A 262 2.34 -29.20 -21.47
N VAL A 263 2.47 -29.66 -22.72
CA VAL A 263 2.20 -28.85 -23.93
C VAL A 263 0.76 -28.36 -23.99
N ILE A 264 -0.21 -29.20 -23.59
CA ILE A 264 -1.63 -28.81 -23.57
C ILE A 264 -1.84 -27.70 -22.53
N CYS A 265 -1.24 -27.86 -21.35
CA CYS A 265 -1.27 -26.81 -20.33
C CYS A 265 -0.65 -25.52 -20.84
N ALA A 266 0.52 -25.58 -21.49
CA ALA A 266 1.18 -24.40 -22.05
C ALA A 266 0.28 -23.64 -23.03
N GLN A 267 -0.35 -24.36 -23.98
CA GLN A 267 -1.27 -23.75 -24.95
C GLN A 267 -2.52 -23.14 -24.28
N ALA A 268 -3.07 -23.83 -23.27
CA ALA A 268 -4.22 -23.34 -22.52
C ALA A 268 -3.87 -22.08 -21.69
N MET A 269 -2.69 -22.07 -21.06
CA MET A 269 -2.20 -20.92 -20.30
C MET A 269 -1.86 -19.73 -21.20
N ASP A 270 -1.33 -19.97 -22.41
CA ASP A 270 -1.14 -18.92 -23.42
C ASP A 270 -2.47 -18.32 -23.85
N ARG A 271 -3.50 -19.16 -24.07
CA ARG A 271 -4.85 -18.68 -24.39
C ARG A 271 -5.46 -17.88 -23.25
N LEU A 272 -5.32 -18.34 -22.01
CA LEU A 272 -5.75 -17.63 -20.82
C LEU A 272 -5.07 -16.26 -20.72
N LYS A 273 -3.75 -16.22 -20.92
CA LYS A 273 -2.97 -14.98 -20.89
C LYS A 273 -3.44 -13.99 -21.95
N ALA A 274 -3.68 -14.45 -23.17
CA ALA A 274 -4.22 -13.59 -24.24
C ALA A 274 -5.59 -12.99 -23.87
N LEU A 275 -6.48 -13.77 -23.23
CA LEU A 275 -7.80 -13.27 -22.79
C LEU A 275 -7.70 -12.31 -21.60
N LEU A 276 -6.81 -12.59 -20.65
CA LEU A 276 -6.49 -11.67 -19.56
C LEU A 276 -5.91 -10.35 -20.08
N GLU A 277 -5.11 -10.42 -21.14
CA GLU A 277 -4.60 -9.24 -21.80
C GLU A 277 -5.71 -8.42 -22.45
N GLU A 278 -6.90 -8.95 -22.78
CA GLU A 278 -7.99 -8.16 -23.36
C GLU A 278 -8.78 -7.31 -22.35
N ILE A 279 -8.61 -7.55 -21.04
CA ILE A 279 -9.38 -6.89 -19.98
C ILE A 279 -8.51 -6.00 -19.09
N TYR A 280 -9.14 -5.16 -18.27
CA TYR A 280 -8.45 -4.43 -17.21
C TYR A 280 -8.42 -5.26 -15.93
N ASN A 281 -7.31 -5.97 -15.68
CA ASN A 281 -7.22 -6.97 -14.62
C ASN A 281 -7.51 -6.45 -13.21
N SER A 282 -7.17 -5.19 -12.91
CA SER A 282 -7.42 -4.61 -11.59
C SER A 282 -8.89 -4.31 -11.34
N GLN A 283 -9.73 -4.28 -12.37
CA GLN A 283 -11.17 -4.07 -12.27
C GLN A 283 -11.82 -4.48 -13.59
N ILE A 284 -12.33 -5.71 -13.67
CA ILE A 284 -12.71 -6.34 -14.96
C ILE A 284 -13.82 -5.63 -15.73
N LEU A 285 -14.61 -4.77 -15.06
CA LEU A 285 -15.68 -4.00 -15.70
C LEU A 285 -15.20 -2.68 -16.33
N TYR A 286 -13.96 -2.28 -16.06
CA TYR A 286 -13.44 -0.99 -16.55
C TYR A 286 -12.81 -1.15 -17.94
N LYS A 287 -12.83 -0.04 -18.69
CA LYS A 287 -12.20 0.04 -20.01
C LYS A 287 -10.71 -0.30 -19.88
N LYS A 288 -10.26 -1.33 -20.60
CA LYS A 288 -8.84 -1.54 -20.82
C LYS A 288 -8.31 -0.41 -21.71
N CYS A 289 -7.32 0.30 -21.21
CA CYS A 289 -6.62 1.31 -21.98
C CYS A 289 -5.30 0.76 -22.47
N ASN A 290 -5.04 0.92 -23.77
CA ASN A 290 -3.73 0.63 -24.32
C ASN A 290 -2.75 1.69 -23.81
N TYR A 291 -1.67 1.26 -23.16
CA TYR A 291 -0.48 2.08 -23.02
C TYR A 291 0.04 2.34 -24.43
N LEU A 292 -0.22 3.54 -24.96
CA LEU A 292 0.45 4.01 -26.16
C LEU A 292 1.90 4.34 -25.76
N SER A 293 2.72 3.30 -25.60
CA SER A 293 4.17 3.47 -25.63
C SER A 293 4.55 3.78 -27.08
N PRO A 294 5.20 4.91 -27.38
CA PRO A 294 5.83 5.08 -28.68
C PRO A 294 6.82 3.92 -28.85
N THR A 295 6.69 3.16 -29.93
CA THR A 295 7.73 2.19 -30.29
C THR A 295 9.04 2.96 -30.56
N PRO A 296 10.23 2.34 -30.47
CA PRO A 296 11.51 3.03 -30.70
C PRO A 296 11.63 3.76 -32.05
N ASN A 297 10.74 3.47 -33.01
CA ASN A 297 10.66 4.13 -34.31
C ASN A 297 9.53 5.16 -34.44
N ASP A 298 8.67 5.33 -33.43
CA ASP A 298 7.54 6.23 -33.50
C ASP A 298 7.93 7.61 -32.97
N LYS A 299 8.56 8.41 -33.83
CA LYS A 299 8.94 9.81 -33.59
C LYS A 299 7.70 10.71 -33.61
N THR A 300 6.69 10.43 -32.78
CA THR A 300 5.58 11.36 -32.62
C THR A 300 6.05 12.61 -31.86
N THR A 301 5.56 13.76 -32.31
CA THR A 301 5.97 15.10 -31.85
C THR A 301 5.81 15.29 -30.34
N HIS A 302 4.92 14.54 -29.68
CA HIS A 302 4.55 14.74 -28.27
C HIS A 302 5.54 14.10 -27.27
N ALA A 303 6.09 12.92 -27.57
CA ALA A 303 7.16 12.32 -26.74
C ALA A 303 8.45 13.15 -26.78
N ARG A 304 8.70 13.82 -27.92
CA ARG A 304 9.80 14.77 -28.08
C ARG A 304 9.61 16.06 -27.29
N ILE A 305 8.38 16.55 -27.14
CA ILE A 305 8.09 17.79 -26.40
C ILE A 305 8.39 17.60 -24.90
N LEU A 306 7.92 16.52 -24.27
CA LEU A 306 8.25 16.23 -22.87
C LEU A 306 9.75 16.03 -22.65
N GLN A 307 10.44 15.29 -23.53
CA GLN A 307 11.88 15.08 -23.41
C GLN A 307 12.72 16.34 -23.67
N GLN A 308 12.23 17.29 -24.48
CA GLN A 308 12.87 18.60 -24.69
C GLN A 308 12.54 19.62 -23.59
N GLU A 309 11.42 19.48 -22.88
CA GLU A 309 10.95 20.44 -21.87
C GLU A 309 11.31 20.05 -20.43
N THR A 310 11.55 18.75 -20.14
CA THR A 310 11.82 18.24 -18.78
C THR A 310 13.18 17.56 -18.62
N GLY A 311 14.25 18.07 -19.24
CA GLY A 311 15.58 17.43 -19.34
C GLY A 311 16.27 16.89 -18.06
N ALA A 312 15.62 16.95 -16.88
CA ALA A 312 16.02 16.34 -15.61
C ALA A 312 15.33 15.00 -15.26
N LEU A 313 14.16 14.67 -15.82
CA LEU A 313 13.39 13.46 -15.47
C LEU A 313 13.73 12.29 -16.42
N LYS A 314 14.04 11.11 -15.88
CA LYS A 314 14.59 9.99 -16.66
C LYS A 314 13.50 9.01 -17.13
N HIS A 315 12.37 8.92 -16.45
CA HIS A 315 11.32 7.92 -16.70
C HIS A 315 9.90 8.50 -16.78
N PRO A 316 9.63 9.52 -17.62
CA PRO A 316 8.27 10.06 -17.74
C PRO A 316 7.31 8.99 -18.32
N PRO A 317 6.19 8.68 -17.65
CA PRO A 317 5.21 7.74 -18.17
C PRO A 317 4.53 8.32 -19.43
N PRO A 318 4.15 7.49 -20.42
CA PRO A 318 3.41 7.97 -21.57
C PRO A 318 2.07 8.55 -21.13
N ARG A 319 1.66 9.68 -21.74
CA ARG A 319 0.38 10.34 -21.41
C ARG A 319 -0.80 9.45 -21.84
N PRO A 320 -1.61 8.94 -20.89
CA PRO A 320 -2.80 8.15 -21.22
C PRO A 320 -3.94 9.04 -21.73
N GLN A 321 -4.97 8.42 -22.32
CA GLN A 321 -6.24 9.14 -22.56
C GLN A 321 -6.87 9.52 -21.21
N VAL A 322 -7.57 10.66 -21.15
CA VAL A 322 -8.14 11.20 -19.90
C VAL A 322 -9.18 10.27 -19.28
N ASP A 323 -9.92 9.52 -20.11
CA ASP A 323 -10.94 8.55 -19.68
C ASP A 323 -10.34 7.22 -19.18
N CYS A 324 -9.01 7.06 -19.22
CA CYS A 324 -8.34 5.88 -18.73
C CYS A 324 -8.04 5.98 -17.24
N HIS A 325 -8.25 4.88 -16.52
CA HIS A 325 -7.89 4.82 -15.09
C HIS A 325 -6.40 5.13 -14.86
N GLY A 326 -5.52 4.71 -15.78
CA GLY A 326 -4.08 5.03 -15.73
C GLY A 326 -3.75 6.53 -15.86
N TYR A 327 -4.69 7.39 -16.26
CA TYR A 327 -4.45 8.82 -16.32
C TYR A 327 -4.10 9.42 -14.96
N ILE A 328 -4.68 8.87 -13.88
CA ILE A 328 -4.43 9.34 -12.52
C ILE A 328 -2.97 9.11 -12.08
N THR A 329 -2.33 8.05 -12.56
CA THR A 329 -0.92 7.77 -12.22
C THR A 329 0.03 8.70 -12.97
N TYR A 330 -0.34 9.12 -14.20
CA TYR A 330 0.37 10.18 -14.92
C TYR A 330 0.29 11.52 -14.18
N LEU A 331 -0.89 11.92 -13.68
CA LEU A 331 -1.04 13.14 -12.88
C LEU A 331 -0.20 13.08 -11.60
N ALA A 332 -0.23 11.95 -10.89
CA ALA A 332 0.58 11.77 -9.68
C ALA A 332 2.08 11.87 -9.95
N TYR A 333 2.56 11.29 -11.05
CA TYR A 333 3.95 11.40 -11.45
C TYR A 333 4.38 12.86 -11.66
N VAL A 334 3.57 13.65 -12.38
CA VAL A 334 3.89 15.07 -12.61
C VAL A 334 3.81 15.87 -11.30
N TRP A 335 2.78 15.62 -10.50
CA TRP A 335 2.56 16.32 -9.24
C TRP A 335 3.68 16.06 -8.22
N ALA A 336 4.05 14.79 -8.01
CA ALA A 336 5.08 14.39 -7.06
C ALA A 336 6.50 14.84 -7.47
N ASN A 337 6.77 14.96 -8.77
CA ASN A 337 8.05 15.45 -9.28
C ASN A 337 8.11 16.99 -9.42
N ASN A 338 7.03 17.72 -9.16
CA ASN A 338 7.06 19.17 -9.17
C ASN A 338 7.87 19.72 -7.96
N ASN A 339 8.78 20.66 -8.21
CA ASN A 339 9.65 21.22 -7.17
C ASN A 339 8.87 21.87 -6.02
N ILE A 340 7.79 22.60 -6.32
CA ILE A 340 6.97 23.26 -5.29
C ILE A 340 6.27 22.21 -4.43
N THR A 341 5.80 21.12 -5.03
CA THR A 341 5.21 19.99 -4.30
C THR A 341 6.23 19.37 -3.36
N ARG A 342 7.45 19.10 -3.85
CA ARG A 342 8.53 18.52 -3.05
C ARG A 342 8.96 19.42 -1.89
N GLU A 343 9.00 20.73 -2.13
CA GLU A 343 9.28 21.73 -1.09
C GLU A 343 8.18 21.73 -0.02
N ASN A 344 6.90 21.77 -0.41
CA ASN A 344 5.77 21.76 0.54
C ASN A 344 5.70 20.45 1.35
N LEU A 345 6.10 19.32 0.76
CA LEU A 345 6.16 18.03 1.45
C LEU A 345 7.43 17.86 2.31
N GLY A 346 8.36 18.82 2.29
CA GLY A 346 9.62 18.71 3.04
C GLY A 346 10.57 17.63 2.51
N ILE A 347 10.53 17.32 1.21
CA ILE A 347 11.40 16.32 0.61
C ILE A 347 12.85 16.81 0.67
N LYS A 348 13.73 16.05 1.33
CA LYS A 348 15.13 16.44 1.54
C LYS A 348 15.84 16.65 0.20
N GLU A 349 16.52 17.77 0.03
CA GLU A 349 17.30 18.02 -1.19
C GLU A 349 18.42 16.97 -1.35
N GLY A 350 18.60 16.47 -2.58
CA GLY A 350 19.60 15.43 -2.87
C GLY A 350 19.32 14.04 -2.29
N SER A 351 18.17 13.82 -1.63
CA SER A 351 17.76 12.48 -1.15
C SER A 351 17.47 11.53 -2.32
N MET A 352 16.83 12.04 -3.37
CA MET A 352 16.42 11.28 -4.53
C MET A 352 16.14 12.18 -5.73
N GLY A 353 16.41 11.69 -6.93
CA GLY A 353 16.20 12.44 -8.16
C GLY A 353 14.72 12.49 -8.55
N GLU A 354 14.17 11.35 -8.94
CA GLU A 354 12.85 11.23 -9.55
C GLU A 354 11.96 10.34 -8.68
N TRP A 355 10.76 10.81 -8.38
CA TRP A 355 9.71 9.97 -7.81
C TRP A 355 9.11 9.11 -8.92
N VAL A 356 9.04 7.81 -8.69
CA VAL A 356 8.30 6.87 -9.53
C VAL A 356 7.25 6.17 -8.67
N ARG A 357 6.12 5.79 -9.29
CA ARG A 357 5.04 5.13 -8.55
C ARG A 357 5.49 3.78 -7.99
N CYS A 358 6.18 2.98 -8.80
CA CYS A 358 6.71 1.67 -8.42
C CYS A 358 8.05 1.46 -9.12
N HIS A 359 9.01 0.87 -8.42
CA HIS A 359 10.24 0.37 -9.02
C HIS A 359 9.96 -0.98 -9.70
N GLU A 360 10.48 -1.20 -10.91
CA GLU A 360 10.25 -2.41 -11.71
C GLU A 360 11.55 -3.21 -11.84
N LYS A 361 11.96 -3.84 -10.73
CA LYS A 361 13.18 -4.67 -10.64
C LYS A 361 14.50 -3.94 -10.90
N ASP A 362 14.47 -2.60 -10.87
CA ASP A 362 15.66 -1.76 -10.97
C ASP A 362 16.39 -1.60 -9.62
N LEU A 363 15.77 -2.04 -8.52
CA LEU A 363 16.36 -2.15 -7.19
C LEU A 363 16.27 -3.59 -6.65
N PRO A 364 17.27 -4.07 -5.89
CA PRO A 364 17.22 -5.40 -5.28
C PRO A 364 16.06 -5.51 -4.28
N PHE A 365 15.39 -6.66 -4.30
CA PHE A 365 14.36 -6.99 -3.32
C PHE A 365 14.31 -8.50 -3.09
N THR A 366 14.58 -8.94 -1.86
CA THR A 366 14.59 -10.36 -1.49
C THR A 366 13.19 -10.82 -1.08
N HIS A 367 12.68 -11.85 -1.73
CA HIS A 367 11.39 -12.49 -1.41
C HIS A 367 11.59 -13.64 -0.39
N ASP A 368 11.80 -13.31 0.88
CA ASP A 368 12.15 -14.22 1.97
C ASP A 368 10.98 -14.63 2.89
N ILE A 369 9.76 -14.20 2.59
CA ILE A 369 8.52 -14.74 3.15
C ILE A 369 7.88 -15.66 2.10
N GLU A 370 8.06 -16.97 2.20
CA GLU A 370 7.41 -17.90 1.26
C GLU A 370 5.88 -17.83 1.35
N SER A 371 5.35 -17.86 2.58
CA SER A 371 3.92 -17.76 2.87
C SER A 371 3.66 -16.93 4.11
N SER A 372 2.67 -16.04 4.04
CA SER A 372 2.22 -15.21 5.15
C SER A 372 1.10 -15.82 5.99
N ILE A 373 0.54 -16.98 5.59
CA ILE A 373 -0.53 -17.67 6.33
C ILE A 373 -0.11 -17.94 7.78
N LYS A 374 1.15 -18.33 8.00
CA LYS A 374 1.67 -18.57 9.35
C LYS A 374 1.59 -17.33 10.24
N TYR A 375 1.87 -16.14 9.70
CA TYR A 375 1.80 -14.88 10.44
C TYR A 375 0.35 -14.50 10.74
N HIS A 376 -0.57 -14.69 9.77
CA HIS A 376 -2.01 -14.53 10.00
C HIS A 376 -2.51 -15.41 11.15
N ARG A 377 -2.12 -16.70 11.17
CA ARG A 377 -2.49 -17.65 12.23
C ARG A 377 -1.90 -17.25 13.58
N ASN A 378 -0.63 -16.87 13.63
CA ASN A 378 0.05 -16.52 14.88
C ASN A 378 -0.62 -15.31 15.55
N ILE A 379 -0.91 -14.26 14.79
CA ILE A 379 -1.47 -13.03 15.35
C ILE A 379 -2.92 -13.20 15.79
N THR A 380 -3.74 -13.85 14.97
CA THR A 380 -5.15 -14.13 15.35
C THR A 380 -5.25 -15.06 16.55
N SER A 381 -4.32 -16.02 16.71
CA SER A 381 -4.27 -16.91 17.88
C SER A 381 -3.92 -16.18 19.19
N LYS A 382 -3.26 -15.01 19.10
CA LYS A 382 -3.03 -14.11 20.25
C LYS A 382 -4.23 -13.21 20.57
N GLY A 383 -5.33 -13.31 19.82
CA GLY A 383 -6.57 -12.57 20.05
C GLY A 383 -6.66 -11.23 19.31
N TYR A 384 -5.65 -10.84 18.54
CA TYR A 384 -5.71 -9.64 17.70
C TYR A 384 -6.73 -9.80 16.58
N ARG A 385 -7.45 -8.71 16.26
CA ARG A 385 -8.50 -8.72 15.25
C ARG A 385 -7.90 -8.69 13.84
N ALA A 386 -8.58 -9.33 12.89
CA ALA A 386 -8.20 -9.30 11.48
C ALA A 386 -9.41 -8.98 10.59
N LEU A 387 -9.27 -7.98 9.72
CA LEU A 387 -10.18 -7.77 8.58
C LEU A 387 -9.47 -8.14 7.31
N VAL A 388 -9.94 -9.19 6.65
CA VAL A 388 -9.53 -9.52 5.29
C VAL A 388 -10.65 -9.07 4.37
N TYR A 389 -10.36 -8.33 3.32
CA TYR A 389 -11.38 -7.96 2.34
C TYR A 389 -10.88 -8.07 0.91
N SER A 390 -11.80 -8.28 -0.03
CA SER A 390 -11.46 -8.31 -1.46
C SER A 390 -12.52 -7.60 -2.30
N GLY A 391 -12.11 -6.78 -3.25
CA GLY A 391 -12.99 -6.38 -4.35
C GLY A 391 -13.41 -7.60 -5.16
N ASP A 392 -14.72 -7.76 -5.41
CA ASP A 392 -15.26 -8.94 -6.10
C ASP A 392 -15.04 -8.92 -7.62
N HIS A 393 -14.48 -7.84 -8.17
CA HIS A 393 -14.13 -7.71 -9.59
C HIS A 393 -12.60 -7.62 -9.84
N ASP A 394 -11.79 -8.02 -8.88
CA ASP A 394 -10.33 -8.12 -9.01
C ASP A 394 -9.91 -9.43 -9.71
N ALA A 395 -9.25 -9.34 -10.87
CA ALA A 395 -8.63 -10.49 -11.53
C ALA A 395 -7.13 -10.64 -11.19
N VAL A 396 -6.52 -9.67 -10.49
CA VAL A 396 -5.12 -9.77 -10.05
C VAL A 396 -5.03 -10.74 -8.88
N VAL A 397 -5.82 -10.55 -7.83
CA VAL A 397 -5.91 -11.45 -6.66
C VAL A 397 -7.39 -11.70 -6.35
N PRO A 398 -8.03 -12.63 -7.07
CA PRO A 398 -9.46 -12.87 -6.93
C PRO A 398 -9.86 -13.22 -5.51
N PHE A 399 -11.04 -12.76 -5.10
CA PHE A 399 -11.60 -13.04 -3.78
C PHE A 399 -11.72 -14.56 -3.48
N LEU A 400 -11.82 -15.40 -4.52
CA LEU A 400 -11.81 -16.86 -4.39
C LEU A 400 -10.51 -17.38 -3.74
N GLY A 401 -9.36 -16.83 -4.15
CA GLY A 401 -8.07 -17.16 -3.54
C GLY A 401 -8.01 -16.72 -2.09
N THR A 402 -8.45 -15.50 -1.83
CA THR A 402 -8.54 -14.94 -0.47
C THR A 402 -9.43 -15.80 0.45
N GLN A 403 -10.61 -16.17 -0.04
CA GLN A 403 -11.55 -17.02 0.70
C GLN A 403 -10.96 -18.41 0.98
N SER A 404 -10.23 -18.97 0.02
CA SER A 404 -9.61 -20.29 0.15
C SER A 404 -8.52 -20.32 1.22
N TRP A 405 -7.61 -19.35 1.23
CA TRP A 405 -6.56 -19.31 2.27
C TRP A 405 -7.13 -18.95 3.64
N VAL A 406 -8.12 -18.05 3.73
CA VAL A 406 -8.78 -17.77 5.02
C VAL A 406 -9.41 -19.05 5.58
N ARG A 407 -10.05 -19.85 4.72
CA ARG A 407 -10.60 -21.16 5.12
C ARG A 407 -9.51 -22.15 5.55
N SER A 408 -8.30 -22.11 4.97
CA SER A 408 -7.20 -23.00 5.34
C SER A 408 -6.66 -22.77 6.76
N LEU A 409 -6.98 -21.63 7.38
CA LEU A 409 -6.72 -21.39 8.81
C LEU A 409 -7.52 -22.31 9.73
N ASN A 410 -8.61 -22.91 9.24
CA ASN A 410 -9.45 -23.88 9.95
C ASN A 410 -10.06 -23.33 11.26
N PHE A 411 -10.42 -22.06 11.26
CA PHE A 411 -11.19 -21.44 12.34
C PHE A 411 -12.68 -21.78 12.22
N SER A 412 -13.39 -21.87 13.34
CA SER A 412 -14.82 -22.17 13.33
C SER A 412 -15.61 -20.94 12.88
N ILE A 413 -16.70 -21.14 12.14
CA ILE A 413 -17.57 -20.04 11.69
C ILE A 413 -18.46 -19.62 12.86
N ILE A 414 -18.56 -18.32 13.11
CA ILE A 414 -19.44 -17.74 14.17
C ILE A 414 -20.54 -16.84 13.60
N ASP A 415 -20.39 -16.38 12.35
CA ASP A 415 -21.42 -15.66 11.59
C ASP A 415 -21.34 -16.17 10.15
N GLU A 416 -22.40 -16.80 9.65
CA GLU A 416 -22.42 -17.46 8.34
C GLU A 416 -22.31 -16.45 7.19
N TRP A 417 -21.98 -16.95 6.01
CA TRP A 417 -21.87 -16.13 4.80
C TRP A 417 -23.19 -15.40 4.50
N ARG A 418 -23.17 -14.08 4.62
CA ARG A 418 -24.36 -13.23 4.43
C ARG A 418 -24.02 -11.93 3.74
N ALA A 419 -25.03 -11.28 3.15
CA ALA A 419 -24.86 -9.94 2.62
C ALA A 419 -24.65 -8.92 3.76
N TRP A 420 -23.75 -7.97 3.55
CA TRP A 420 -23.68 -6.74 4.34
C TRP A 420 -24.20 -5.57 3.49
N HIS A 421 -24.83 -4.59 4.15
CA HIS A 421 -25.65 -3.60 3.46
C HIS A 421 -25.20 -2.17 3.70
N LEU A 422 -25.31 -1.33 2.67
CA LEU A 422 -25.17 0.12 2.76
C LEU A 422 -26.33 0.75 1.98
N ASP A 423 -27.03 1.69 2.60
CA ASP A 423 -28.20 2.39 2.03
C ASP A 423 -29.25 1.46 1.41
N GLY A 424 -29.55 0.36 2.11
CA GLY A 424 -30.55 -0.62 1.71
C GLY A 424 -30.13 -1.53 0.54
N GLN A 425 -28.89 -1.44 0.06
CA GLN A 425 -28.34 -2.30 -0.99
C GLN A 425 -27.22 -3.19 -0.44
N SER A 426 -27.05 -4.37 -1.04
CA SER A 426 -25.88 -5.21 -0.73
C SER A 426 -24.60 -4.47 -1.17
N ALA A 427 -23.74 -4.19 -0.20
CA ALA A 427 -22.42 -3.63 -0.43
C ALA A 427 -21.34 -4.71 -0.61
N GLY A 428 -21.71 -5.97 -0.39
CA GLY A 428 -20.90 -7.16 -0.54
C GLY A 428 -21.40 -8.27 0.37
N PHE A 429 -20.54 -9.25 0.64
CA PHE A 429 -20.84 -10.39 1.51
C PHE A 429 -19.74 -10.57 2.56
N THR A 430 -20.09 -11.13 3.70
CA THR A 430 -19.16 -11.28 4.82
C THR A 430 -19.39 -12.59 5.56
N ILE A 431 -18.34 -13.06 6.21
CA ILE A 431 -18.32 -14.22 7.11
C ILE A 431 -17.36 -13.90 8.26
N ALA A 432 -17.73 -14.32 9.47
CA ALA A 432 -16.88 -14.19 10.64
C ALA A 432 -16.51 -15.54 11.20
N TYR A 433 -15.27 -15.63 11.66
CA TYR A 433 -14.69 -16.82 12.25
C TYR A 433 -14.35 -16.59 13.72
N THR A 434 -14.07 -17.67 14.45
CA THR A 434 -13.35 -17.60 15.73
C THR A 434 -12.00 -16.90 15.53
N ASN A 435 -11.33 -16.55 16.63
CA ASN A 435 -10.02 -15.86 16.61
C ASN A 435 -10.09 -14.45 15.99
N ASN A 436 -11.27 -13.81 16.07
CA ASN A 436 -11.49 -12.42 15.69
C ASN A 436 -11.16 -12.10 14.22
N MET A 437 -11.34 -13.07 13.31
CA MET A 437 -11.14 -12.88 11.88
C MET A 437 -12.47 -12.67 11.14
N THR A 438 -12.52 -11.64 10.33
CA THR A 438 -13.64 -11.33 9.42
C THR A 438 -13.12 -11.32 7.99
N PHE A 439 -13.83 -12.02 7.10
CA PHE A 439 -13.64 -11.87 5.66
C PHE A 439 -14.84 -11.15 5.05
N ALA A 440 -14.60 -10.21 4.12
CA ALA A 440 -15.64 -9.51 3.40
C ALA A 440 -15.30 -9.29 1.93
N THR A 441 -16.28 -9.45 1.03
CA THR A 441 -16.17 -8.92 -0.32
C THR A 441 -16.73 -7.51 -0.37
N VAL A 442 -16.18 -6.69 -1.27
CA VAL A 442 -16.71 -5.36 -1.61
C VAL A 442 -17.28 -5.43 -3.02
N LYS A 443 -18.61 -5.34 -3.13
CA LYS A 443 -19.31 -5.45 -4.40
C LYS A 443 -18.95 -4.30 -5.33
N GLY A 444 -18.57 -4.61 -6.56
CA GLY A 444 -18.06 -3.66 -7.56
C GLY A 444 -16.65 -3.14 -7.25
N GLY A 445 -15.97 -3.71 -6.24
CA GLY A 445 -14.60 -3.36 -5.88
C GLY A 445 -13.59 -4.01 -6.84
N GLY A 446 -12.47 -3.32 -7.08
CA GLY A 446 -11.34 -3.87 -7.84
C GLY A 446 -10.20 -4.30 -6.91
N HIS A 447 -8.98 -4.37 -7.46
CA HIS A 447 -7.77 -4.79 -6.73
C HIS A 447 -7.48 -3.91 -5.51
N THR A 448 -7.55 -2.59 -5.69
CA THR A 448 -7.56 -1.62 -4.59
C THR A 448 -8.99 -1.18 -4.37
N ALA A 449 -9.79 -1.99 -3.67
CA ALA A 449 -11.23 -1.78 -3.52
C ALA A 449 -11.64 -0.32 -3.15
N PRO A 450 -10.92 0.40 -2.26
CA PRO A 450 -11.25 1.80 -1.95
C PRO A 450 -11.17 2.76 -3.15
N SER A 451 -10.34 2.49 -4.17
CA SER A 451 -10.30 3.31 -5.40
C SER A 451 -11.58 3.27 -6.20
N TYR A 452 -12.28 2.12 -6.15
CA TYR A 452 -13.44 1.83 -6.99
C TYR A 452 -14.76 1.99 -6.23
N GLN A 453 -14.77 1.68 -4.93
CA GLN A 453 -15.95 1.72 -4.08
C GLN A 453 -15.64 2.43 -2.74
N PRO A 454 -15.21 3.71 -2.78
CA PRO A 454 -14.69 4.40 -1.61
C PRO A 454 -15.70 4.49 -0.46
N GLU A 455 -16.97 4.78 -0.78
CA GLU A 455 -18.05 4.89 0.21
C GLU A 455 -18.28 3.55 0.94
N ARG A 456 -18.34 2.43 0.18
CA ARG A 456 -18.49 1.08 0.75
C ARG A 456 -17.30 0.71 1.64
N CYS A 457 -16.08 1.00 1.17
CA CYS A 457 -14.87 0.71 1.93
C CYS A 457 -14.78 1.54 3.22
N LEU A 458 -15.16 2.83 3.19
CA LEU A 458 -15.23 3.65 4.40
C LEU A 458 -16.28 3.12 5.39
N ALA A 459 -17.46 2.73 4.91
CA ALA A 459 -18.50 2.14 5.76
C ALA A 459 -18.03 0.83 6.41
N MET A 460 -17.37 -0.03 5.64
CA MET A 460 -16.76 -1.28 6.12
C MET A 460 -15.71 -1.01 7.21
N LEU A 461 -14.76 -0.10 6.96
CA LEU A 461 -13.75 0.28 7.94
C LEU A 461 -14.41 0.78 9.24
N ARG A 462 -15.31 1.77 9.14
CA ARG A 462 -15.99 2.39 10.29
C ARG A 462 -16.69 1.38 11.17
N ARG A 463 -17.43 0.44 10.55
CA ARG A 463 -18.13 -0.62 11.29
C ARG A 463 -17.13 -1.54 11.96
N TRP A 464 -16.12 -2.01 11.23
CA TRP A 464 -15.12 -2.93 11.77
C TRP A 464 -14.31 -2.32 12.92
N ILE A 465 -13.72 -1.13 12.77
CA ILE A 465 -12.92 -0.51 13.86
C ILE A 465 -13.78 -0.21 15.10
N SER A 466 -15.08 0.07 14.92
CA SER A 466 -16.03 0.29 16.02
C SER A 466 -16.61 -1.00 16.63
N SER A 467 -16.12 -2.18 16.21
CA SER A 467 -16.65 -3.48 16.62
C SER A 467 -18.16 -3.65 16.34
N LYS A 468 -18.66 -2.99 15.30
CA LYS A 468 -20.02 -3.16 14.80
C LYS A 468 -20.04 -4.24 13.71
N PRO A 469 -21.12 -5.02 13.59
CA PRO A 469 -21.29 -5.92 12.46
C PRO A 469 -21.18 -5.18 11.13
N LEU A 470 -20.61 -5.84 10.12
CA LEU A 470 -20.69 -5.39 8.73
C LEU A 470 -22.12 -5.51 8.21
#